data_AF-A0A3C1H3Z3-F1
#
_entry.id   AF-A0A3C1H3Z3-F1
#
_cell.length_a   1.000
_cell.length_b   1.000
_cell.length_c   1.000
_cell.angle_alpha   90.00
_cell.angle_beta   90.00
_cell.angle_gamma   90.00
#
_symmetry.space_group_name_H-M   'P 1'
#
loop_
_entity.id
_entity.type
_entity.pdbx_description
1 polymer ?
#
loop_
_entity_poly.entity_id
_entity_poly.type
_entity_poly.pdbx_seq_one_letter_code
_entity_poly.pdbx_strand_id
1 'polypeptide(L)' 'MGITDSIKDFFVPAGEGEQPDEKGRFVLTGRQALGGMLIYTVTDRETGVSYITKPGNDCPLTPLLGADGKPLLYK' A
#
# COMPACT_ATOMS: atom_id res chain seq x y z
N MET A 1 2.86 26.46 -16.57
CA MET A 1 2.88 24.99 -16.69
C MET A 1 3.06 24.43 -15.29
N GLY A 2 1.97 23.98 -14.68
CA GLY A 2 1.92 23.56 -13.28
C GLY A 2 2.32 22.09 -13.13
N ILE A 3 3.24 21.82 -12.22
CA ILE A 3 3.74 20.50 -11.79
C ILE A 3 2.68 19.64 -11.07
N THR A 4 1.42 20.07 -11.07
CA THR A 4 0.32 19.50 -10.27
C THR A 4 -0.57 18.52 -11.04
N ASP A 5 -0.44 18.42 -12.36
CA ASP A 5 -1.29 17.51 -13.16
C ASP A 5 -0.74 16.08 -13.29
N SER A 6 0.56 15.84 -13.02
CA SER A 6 1.18 14.53 -13.23
C SER A 6 1.11 13.55 -12.04
N ILE A 7 0.53 13.93 -10.90
CA ILE A 7 0.43 13.04 -9.72
C ILE A 7 -0.84 12.17 -9.78
N LYS A 8 -1.85 12.58 -10.54
CA LYS A 8 -3.10 11.84 -10.69
C LYS A 8 -2.94 10.57 -11.53
N ASP A 9 -1.96 10.53 -12.44
CA ASP A 9 -1.66 9.34 -13.25
C ASP A 9 -0.88 8.26 -12.48
N PHE A 10 -0.27 8.60 -11.34
CA PHE A 10 0.42 7.65 -10.46
C PHE A 10 -0.48 7.08 -9.36
N PHE A 11 -1.62 7.73 -9.11
CA PHE A 11 -2.57 7.31 -8.11
C PHE A 11 -3.73 6.60 -8.81
N VAL A 12 -3.53 5.31 -9.12
CA VAL A 12 -4.64 4.45 -9.54
C VAL A 12 -5.57 4.33 -8.33
N PRO A 13 -6.84 4.77 -8.41
CA PRO A 13 -7.79 4.59 -7.33
C PRO A 13 -7.84 3.09 -6.99
N ALA A 14 -7.74 2.75 -5.71
CA ALA A 14 -7.95 1.40 -5.22
C ALA A 14 -9.44 1.05 -5.38
N GLY A 15 -9.86 0.79 -6.62
CA GLY A 15 -11.17 0.33 -7.01
C GLY A 15 -11.02 -1.03 -7.68
N GLU A 16 -11.57 -2.04 -7.03
CA GLU A 16 -11.92 -3.35 -7.60
C GLU A 16 -10.74 -4.17 -8.13
N GLY A 17 -9.88 -4.56 -7.19
CA GLY A 17 -8.85 -5.56 -7.40
C GLY A 17 -8.54 -6.25 -6.09
N GLU A 18 -9.57 -6.85 -5.49
CA GLU A 18 -9.42 -7.80 -4.40
C GLU A 18 -8.42 -8.90 -4.82
N GLN A 19 -7.19 -8.81 -4.34
CA GLN A 19 -6.59 -9.97 -3.74
C GLN A 19 -6.27 -9.64 -2.28
N PRO A 20 -7.30 -9.63 -1.42
CA PRO A 20 -7.06 -10.00 -0.04
C PRO A 20 -6.42 -11.40 -0.06
N ASP A 21 -5.68 -11.72 0.98
CA ASP A 21 -5.50 -13.12 1.34
C ASP A 21 -6.86 -13.85 1.31
N GLU A 22 -6.90 -15.18 1.19
CA GLU A 22 -8.15 -15.97 1.19
C GLU A 22 -9.08 -15.68 2.40
N LYS A 23 -8.64 -14.87 3.37
CA LYS A 23 -9.35 -14.45 4.58
C LYS A 23 -9.85 -13.00 4.60
N GLY A 24 -9.59 -12.15 3.60
CA GLY A 24 -10.11 -10.78 3.63
C GLY A 24 -9.44 -9.85 4.66
N ARG A 25 -8.29 -10.25 5.21
CA ARG A 25 -7.61 -9.58 6.33
C ARG A 25 -6.86 -8.33 5.88
N PHE A 26 -6.19 -8.39 4.73
CA PHE A 26 -5.41 -7.27 4.22
C PHE A 26 -6.16 -6.50 3.11
N VAL A 27 -6.18 -5.18 3.21
CA VAL A 27 -6.77 -4.29 2.20
C VAL A 27 -5.68 -3.49 1.52
N LEU A 28 -5.69 -3.48 0.18
CA LEU A 28 -4.86 -2.56 -0.58
C LEU A 28 -5.33 -1.12 -0.35
N THR A 29 -4.49 -0.33 0.32
CA THR A 29 -4.78 1.08 0.66
C THR A 29 -3.97 2.07 -0.18
N GLY A 30 -2.94 1.60 -0.89
CA GLY A 30 -2.14 2.45 -1.77
C GLY A 30 -1.36 1.68 -2.81
N ARG A 31 -1.04 2.36 -3.91
CA ARG A 31 -0.18 1.87 -4.98
C ARG A 31 0.73 2.99 -5.42
N GLN A 32 2.02 2.73 -5.51
CA GLN A 32 3.02 3.70 -5.93
C GLN A 32 4.05 3.06 -6.87
N ALA A 33 4.44 3.77 -7.93
CA ALA A 33 5.59 3.38 -8.73
C ALA A 33 6.83 4.14 -8.21
N LEU A 34 7.86 3.41 -7.79
CA LEU A 34 9.12 3.95 -7.30
C LEU A 34 10.26 3.34 -8.13
N GLY A 35 10.97 4.17 -8.92
CA GLY A 35 12.12 3.72 -9.71
C GLY A 35 11.80 2.61 -10.73
N GLY A 36 10.59 2.60 -11.30
CA GLY A 36 10.14 1.56 -12.23
C GLY A 36 9.59 0.29 -11.57
N MET A 37 9.56 0.24 -10.23
CA MET A 37 8.98 -0.87 -9.47
C MET A 37 7.65 -0.45 -8.84
N LEU A 38 6.64 -1.30 -8.93
CA LEU A 38 5.38 -1.08 -8.21
C LEU A 38 5.54 -1.50 -6.74
N ILE A 39 5.05 -0.66 -5.85
CA ILE A 39 4.93 -0.89 -4.41
C ILE A 39 3.45 -0.78 -4.05
N TYR A 40 2.98 -1.73 -3.26
CA TYR A 40 1.64 -1.76 -2.70
C TYR A 40 1.70 -1.47 -1.21
N THR A 41 0.79 -0.63 -0.75
CA THR A 41 0.53 -0.45 0.67
C THR A 41 -0.72 -1.25 1.00
N VAL A 42 -0.61 -2.15 1.97
CA VAL A 42 -1.73 -2.95 2.47
C VAL A 42 -1.94 -2.67 3.95
N THR A 43 -3.18 -2.62 4.40
CA THR A 43 -3.53 -2.45 5.81
C THR A 43 -4.18 -3.73 6.33
N ASP A 44 -3.69 -4.24 7.44
CA ASP A 44 -4.31 -5.33 8.19
C ASP A 44 -5.56 -4.80 8.91
N ARG A 45 -6.73 -5.32 8.58
CA ARG A 45 -8.01 -4.94 9.19
C ARG A 45 -8.12 -5.32 10.66
N GLU A 46 -7.41 -6.37 11.10
CA GLU A 46 -7.48 -6.81 12.50
C GLU A 46 -6.69 -5.89 13.42
N THR A 47 -5.52 -5.42 12.96
CA THR A 47 -4.58 -4.65 13.78
C THR A 47 -4.54 -3.16 13.42
N GLY A 48 -5.06 -2.79 12.26
CA GLY A 48 -4.94 -1.45 11.67
C GLY A 48 -3.54 -1.14 11.13
N VAL A 49 -2.57 -2.07 11.22
CA VAL A 49 -1.19 -1.81 10.81
C VAL A 49 -1.07 -1.77 9.28
N SER A 50 -0.36 -0.76 8.77
CA SER A 50 -0.01 -0.66 7.36
C SER A 50 1.36 -1.29 7.05
N TYR A 51 1.43 -1.96 5.91
CA TYR A 51 2.60 -2.64 5.39
C TYR A 51 2.87 -2.20 3.96
N ILE A 52 4.13 -2.25 3.54
CA ILE A 52 4.53 -2.20 2.14
C ILE A 52 4.89 -3.59 1.63
N THR A 53 4.49 -3.86 0.40
CA THR A 53 4.85 -5.07 -0.32
C THR A 53 5.04 -4.76 -1.80
N LYS A 54 5.59 -5.72 -2.55
CA LYS A 54 5.73 -5.64 -4.01
C LYS A 54 4.70 -6.55 -4.67
N PRO A 55 4.26 -6.27 -5.90
CA PRO A 55 3.45 -7.21 -6.66
C PRO A 55 4.19 -8.54 -6.84
N GLY A 56 3.49 -9.63 -6.56
CA GLY A 56 4.04 -10.99 -6.55
C GLY A 56 3.82 -11.66 -5.20
N ASN A 57 3.61 -12.98 -5.22
CA ASN A 57 3.10 -13.72 -4.05
C ASN A 57 4.16 -13.99 -2.96
N ASP A 58 5.44 -13.71 -3.23
CA ASP A 58 6.56 -14.13 -2.39
C ASP A 58 7.31 -12.99 -1.68
N CYS A 59 6.79 -11.76 -1.73
CA CYS A 59 7.44 -10.64 -1.06
C CYS A 59 6.99 -10.54 0.42
N PRO A 60 7.94 -10.50 1.38
CA PRO A 60 7.60 -10.34 2.78
C PRO A 60 6.94 -8.98 3.04
N LEU A 61 5.85 -8.97 3.81
CA LEU A 61 5.21 -7.75 4.29
C LEU A 61 6.18 -7.00 5.21
N THR A 62 6.49 -5.75 4.86
CA THR A 62 7.33 -4.89 5.70
C THR A 62 6.46 -3.82 6.36
N PRO A 63 6.42 -3.74 7.70
CA PRO A 63 5.58 -2.75 8.38
C PRO A 63 6.07 -1.33 8.08
N LEU A 64 5.14 -0.42 7.81
CA LEU A 64 5.44 1.01 7.77
C LEU A 64 5.63 1.50 9.20
N LEU A 65 6.74 2.18 9.46
CA LEU A 65 7.03 2.75 10.77
C LEU A 65 6.82 4.26 10.75
N GLY A 66 6.20 4.78 11.81
CA GLY A 66 6.16 6.20 12.09
C GLY A 66 7.52 6.73 12.54
N ALA A 67 7.61 8.05 12.73
CA ALA A 67 8.83 8.70 13.20
C ALA A 67 9.27 8.25 14.61
N ASP A 68 8.35 7.69 15.39
CA ASP A 68 8.61 7.11 16.71
C ASP A 68 9.09 5.66 16.66
N GLY A 69 9.30 5.11 15.46
CA GLY A 69 9.73 3.73 15.24
C GLY A 69 8.62 2.69 15.46
N LYS A 70 7.37 3.11 15.69
CA LYS A 70 6.23 2.20 15.88
C LYS A 70 5.49 1.96 14.57
N PRO A 71 4.77 0.84 14.44
CA PRO A 71 3.94 0.58 13.27
C PRO A 71 2.92 1.70 13.03
N LEU A 72 2.83 2.13 11.78
CA LEU A 72 1.85 3.11 11.35
C LEU A 72 0.47 2.44 11.32
N LEU A 73 -0.45 3.00 12.09
CA LEU A 73 -1.84 2.57 12.12
C LEU A 73 -2.65 3.41 11.13
N TYR A 74 -3.36 2.73 10.22
CA TYR A 74 -4.36 3.35 9.36
C TYR A 74 -5.63 3.57 10.19
N LYS A 75 -6.06 4.83 10.34
CA LYS A 75 -7.31 5.20 11.03
C LYS A 75 -8.46 5.33 10.04
#